data_AF-A0A2V5IYU1-F1
#
_entry.id   AF-A0A2V5IYU1-F1
#
_cell.length_a   1.000
_cell.length_b   1.000
_cell.length_c   1.000
_cell.angle_alpha   90.00
_cell.angle_beta   90.00
_cell.angle_gamma   90.00
#
_symmetry.space_group_name_H-M   'P 1'
#
loop_
_entity.id
_entity.type
_entity.pdbx_description
1 polymer ?
#
loop_
_entity_poly.entity_id
_entity_poly.type
_entity_poly.pdbx_seq_one_letter_code
_entity_poly.pdbx_strand_id
1 'polypeptide(L)'
;MGLIRRALKLTTLGGTATLGAFFFATRNSTFVPLPTTDPIFHTPGYQTLNPHNNPTSHDLCIRRVRLADINPSLLEKKGKLTEAFCAGVWSGWGYAYQRRYLSKKYESPATATDLWTREQLRSAHYEVGTRITDHFEVVEKTPERIVVRCGDSPRQTGVRDSDGLFEISAVVKPEEGVAEFGLKSVFFKGTPSDNAGGPPMPAHVFWLHKQYTKLWMETGVWNVLR
;
A
#
# COMPACT_ATOMS: atom_id res chain seq x y z
N MET A 1 41.60 20.44 -4.69
CA MET A 1 40.38 20.77 -3.89
C MET A 1 39.17 21.27 -4.71
N GLY A 2 39.23 21.43 -6.04
CA GLY A 2 38.10 21.98 -6.83
C GLY A 2 37.00 20.98 -7.25
N LEU A 3 37.38 19.75 -7.60
CA LEU A 3 36.45 18.74 -8.14
C LEU A 3 35.54 18.13 -7.06
N ILE A 4 36.08 17.82 -5.88
CA ILE A 4 35.31 17.31 -4.74
C ILE A 4 34.27 18.33 -4.27
N ARG A 5 34.63 19.63 -4.25
CA ARG A 5 33.71 20.72 -3.86
C ARG A 5 32.60 20.95 -4.91
N ARG A 6 32.89 20.74 -6.20
CA ARG A 6 31.89 20.79 -7.28
C ARG A 6 30.98 19.56 -7.25
N ALA A 7 31.54 18.37 -7.03
CA ALA A 7 30.78 17.13 -6.86
C ALA A 7 29.83 17.22 -5.66
N LEU A 8 30.31 17.70 -4.50
CA LEU A 8 29.47 17.91 -3.31
C LEU A 8 28.33 18.91 -3.58
N LYS A 9 28.59 20.00 -4.29
CA LYS A 9 27.54 20.99 -4.64
C LYS A 9 26.52 20.40 -5.61
N LEU A 10 26.96 19.61 -6.60
CA LEU A 10 26.07 18.96 -7.56
C LEU A 10 25.20 17.89 -6.89
N THR A 11 25.76 17.10 -5.97
CA THR A 11 25.01 16.08 -5.22
C THR A 11 24.05 16.71 -4.22
N THR A 12 24.43 17.83 -3.59
CA THR A 12 23.54 18.53 -2.65
C THR A 12 22.38 19.19 -3.39
N LEU A 13 22.65 19.93 -4.47
CA LEU A 13 21.60 20.54 -5.30
C LEU A 13 20.71 19.49 -5.96
N GLY A 14 21.30 18.43 -6.52
CA GLY A 14 20.56 17.30 -7.10
C GLY A 14 19.69 16.58 -6.07
N GLY A 15 20.25 16.25 -4.89
CA GLY A 15 19.52 15.60 -3.80
C GLY A 15 18.36 16.46 -3.26
N THR A 16 18.57 17.76 -3.09
CA THR A 16 17.50 18.68 -2.67
C THR A 16 16.41 18.83 -3.72
N ALA A 17 16.76 18.86 -5.01
CA ALA A 17 15.79 18.93 -6.10
C ALA A 17 14.96 17.65 -6.20
N THR A 18 15.56 16.46 -6.02
CA THR A 18 14.83 15.18 -6.05
C THR A 18 13.90 15.03 -4.85
N LEU A 19 14.34 15.40 -3.65
CA LEU A 19 13.48 15.40 -2.45
C LEU A 19 12.33 16.41 -2.59
N GLY A 20 12.62 17.63 -3.02
CA GLY A 20 11.60 18.65 -3.28
C GLY A 20 10.58 18.21 -4.33
N ALA A 21 11.04 17.61 -5.42
CA ALA A 21 10.16 17.05 -6.45
C ALA A 21 9.27 15.92 -5.92
N PHE A 22 9.80 15.03 -5.07
CA PHE A 22 9.00 13.98 -4.44
C PHE A 22 7.89 14.54 -3.55
N PHE A 23 8.23 15.47 -2.65
CA PHE A 23 7.23 16.07 -1.76
C PHE A 23 6.20 16.90 -2.53
N PHE A 24 6.63 17.60 -3.59
CA PHE A 24 5.71 18.31 -4.47
C PHE A 24 4.79 17.35 -5.24
N ALA A 25 5.34 16.28 -5.82
CA ALA A 25 4.57 15.30 -6.58
C ALA A 25 3.52 14.58 -5.72
N THR A 26 3.84 14.33 -4.45
CA THR A 26 2.98 13.62 -3.49
C THR A 26 2.18 14.53 -2.56
N ARG A 27 2.19 15.86 -2.81
CA ARG A 27 1.61 16.86 -1.90
C ARG A 27 0.11 16.70 -1.65
N ASN A 28 -0.61 16.12 -2.60
CA ASN A 28 -2.05 15.94 -2.54
C ASN A 28 -2.47 14.67 -1.76
N SER A 29 -1.50 13.84 -1.39
CA SER A 29 -1.69 12.65 -0.57
C SER A 29 -1.48 13.02 0.91
N THR A 30 -2.56 12.93 1.69
CA THR A 30 -2.63 13.44 3.07
C THR A 30 -2.87 12.32 4.06
N PHE A 31 -2.16 12.34 5.19
CA PHE A 31 -2.42 11.40 6.27
C PHE A 31 -3.44 11.98 7.23
N VAL A 32 -4.48 11.22 7.52
CA VAL A 32 -5.50 11.56 8.51
C VAL A 32 -5.44 10.56 9.68
N PRO A 33 -5.94 10.91 10.87
CA PRO A 33 -6.04 9.96 11.97
C PRO A 33 -6.89 8.76 11.57
N LEU A 34 -6.39 7.55 11.85
CA LEU A 34 -7.17 6.32 11.76
C LEU A 34 -7.66 5.97 13.17
N PRO A 35 -8.94 6.19 13.50
CA PRO A 35 -9.44 5.90 14.83
C PRO A 35 -9.47 4.39 15.08
N THR A 36 -9.27 3.97 16.33
CA THR A 36 -9.33 2.55 16.72
C THR A 36 -10.74 1.95 16.60
N THR A 37 -11.76 2.78 16.39
CA THR A 37 -13.13 2.37 16.06
C THR A 37 -13.32 2.05 14.58
N ASP A 38 -12.30 2.21 13.74
CA ASP A 38 -12.36 1.85 12.32
C ASP A 38 -12.64 0.34 12.18
N PRO A 39 -13.54 -0.09 11.27
CA PRO A 39 -13.90 -1.50 11.10
C PRO A 39 -12.71 -2.44 10.90
N ILE A 40 -11.57 -1.97 10.37
CA ILE A 40 -10.39 -2.82 10.15
C ILE A 40 -9.91 -3.51 11.44
N PHE A 41 -10.01 -2.84 12.60
CA PHE A 41 -9.61 -3.36 13.92
C PHE A 41 -10.63 -4.33 14.54
N HIS A 42 -11.81 -4.45 13.92
CA HIS A 42 -12.91 -5.26 14.42
C HIS A 42 -13.26 -6.42 13.48
N THR A 43 -12.48 -6.61 12.41
CA THR A 43 -12.67 -7.75 11.50
C THR A 43 -12.24 -9.06 12.18
N PRO A 44 -12.90 -10.19 11.85
CA PRO A 44 -12.44 -11.51 12.28
C PRO A 44 -10.99 -11.80 11.86
N GLY A 45 -10.59 -11.28 10.69
CA GLY A 45 -9.21 -11.35 10.19
C GLY A 45 -8.23 -10.69 11.15
N TYR A 46 -8.47 -9.45 11.56
CA TYR A 46 -7.60 -8.76 12.53
C TYR A 46 -7.50 -9.51 13.86
N GLN A 47 -8.63 -9.94 14.43
CA GLN A 47 -8.66 -10.62 15.73
C GLN A 47 -7.93 -11.98 15.70
N THR A 48 -8.06 -12.72 14.61
CA THR A 48 -7.39 -14.02 14.43
C THR A 48 -5.89 -13.84 14.27
N LEU A 49 -5.44 -12.77 13.61
CA LEU A 49 -4.04 -12.50 13.34
C LEU A 49 -3.32 -11.81 14.51
N ASN A 50 -4.06 -11.07 15.34
CA ASN A 50 -3.56 -10.39 16.54
C ASN A 50 -4.25 -10.91 17.82
N PRO A 51 -4.11 -12.20 18.16
CA PRO A 51 -4.85 -12.81 19.29
C PRO A 51 -4.50 -12.21 20.65
N HIS A 52 -3.33 -11.57 20.77
CA HIS A 52 -2.87 -10.93 22.00
C HIS A 52 -3.23 -9.45 22.09
N ASN A 53 -3.95 -8.91 21.10
CA ASN A 53 -4.27 -7.48 20.99
C ASN A 53 -3.02 -6.60 21.15
N ASN A 54 -1.92 -7.01 20.52
CA ASN A 54 -0.68 -6.26 20.55
C ASN A 54 -0.87 -4.86 19.93
N PRO A 55 -0.10 -3.86 20.37
CA PRO A 55 -0.10 -2.52 19.79
C PRO A 55 0.13 -2.54 18.28
N THR A 56 -0.47 -1.57 17.61
CA THR A 56 -0.38 -1.42 16.16
C THR A 56 0.39 -0.16 15.78
N SER A 57 1.09 -0.21 14.65
CA SER A 57 1.49 0.98 13.90
C SER A 57 0.54 1.10 12.71
N HIS A 58 -0.22 2.20 12.64
CA HIS A 58 -1.26 2.34 11.64
C HIS A 58 -1.38 3.75 11.06
N ASP A 59 -1.77 3.82 9.79
CA ASP A 59 -1.97 5.07 9.07
C ASP A 59 -3.08 4.96 8.03
N LEU A 60 -3.61 6.13 7.65
CA LEU A 60 -4.59 6.28 6.59
C LEU A 60 -4.17 7.45 5.69
N CYS A 61 -3.73 7.12 4.48
CA CYS A 61 -3.40 8.09 3.43
C CYS A 61 -4.61 8.27 2.52
N ILE A 62 -5.05 9.52 2.35
CA ILE A 62 -6.21 9.91 1.53
C ILE A 62 -5.77 10.81 0.38
N ARG A 63 -6.31 10.55 -0.81
CA ARG A 63 -6.17 11.38 -2.01
C ARG A 63 -7.53 11.53 -2.70
N ARG A 64 -7.99 12.77 -2.88
CA ARG A 64 -9.26 13.08 -3.58
C ARG A 64 -9.03 13.53 -5.02
N VAL A 65 -9.67 12.90 -5.98
CA VAL A 65 -9.55 13.23 -7.41
C VAL A 65 -10.94 13.59 -7.94
N ARG A 66 -11.04 14.60 -8.80
CA ARG A 66 -12.31 14.99 -9.40
C ARG A 66 -12.81 13.86 -10.30
N LEU A 67 -14.11 13.59 -10.28
CA LEU A 67 -14.71 12.56 -11.16
C LEU A 67 -14.47 12.88 -12.65
N ALA A 68 -14.37 14.17 -12.99
CA ALA A 68 -14.06 14.62 -14.35
C ALA A 68 -12.65 14.22 -14.84
N ASP A 69 -11.70 13.96 -13.93
CA ASP A 69 -10.33 13.58 -14.29
C ASP A 69 -10.14 12.05 -14.38
N ILE A 70 -11.13 11.27 -13.93
CA ILE A 70 -11.10 9.81 -13.90
C ILE A 70 -11.58 9.26 -15.25
N ASN A 71 -11.00 8.13 -15.67
CA ASN A 71 -11.48 7.38 -16.82
C ASN A 71 -12.95 6.96 -16.60
N PRO A 72 -13.91 7.46 -17.40
CA PRO A 72 -15.34 7.25 -17.16
C PRO A 72 -15.75 5.77 -17.17
N SER A 73 -15.07 4.93 -17.95
CA SER A 73 -15.35 3.49 -18.01
C SER A 73 -15.14 2.76 -16.67
N LEU A 74 -14.30 3.32 -15.79
CA LEU A 74 -14.08 2.79 -14.43
C LEU A 74 -15.22 3.16 -13.46
N LEU A 75 -16.04 4.14 -13.81
CA LEU A 75 -17.17 4.62 -13.02
C LEU A 75 -18.49 3.93 -13.39
N GLU A 76 -18.57 3.30 -14.57
CA GLU A 76 -19.76 2.63 -15.08
C GLU A 76 -20.13 1.36 -14.28
N LYS A 77 -19.12 0.66 -13.75
CA LYS A 77 -19.30 -0.62 -13.04
C LYS A 77 -18.71 -0.53 -11.64
N LYS A 78 -19.54 -0.88 -10.65
CA LYS A 78 -19.11 -1.01 -9.24
C LYS A 78 -17.89 -1.94 -9.16
N GLY A 79 -16.88 -1.56 -8.38
CA GLY A 79 -15.64 -2.32 -8.21
C GLY A 79 -14.53 -1.99 -9.21
N LYS A 80 -14.83 -1.50 -10.42
CA LYS A 80 -13.80 -1.29 -11.45
C LYS A 80 -12.80 -0.19 -11.10
N LEU A 81 -13.25 0.89 -10.47
CA LEU A 81 -12.35 1.91 -9.96
C LEU A 81 -11.37 1.36 -8.91
N THR A 82 -11.87 0.56 -7.97
CA THR A 82 -11.07 -0.06 -6.90
C THR A 82 -10.07 -1.08 -7.46
N GLU A 83 -10.50 -1.95 -8.39
CA GLU A 83 -9.62 -2.90 -9.08
C GLU A 83 -8.51 -2.17 -9.86
N ALA A 84 -8.87 -1.13 -10.63
CA ALA A 84 -7.90 -0.36 -11.41
C ALA A 84 -6.94 0.43 -10.51
N PHE A 85 -7.41 0.97 -9.38
CA PHE A 85 -6.55 1.65 -8.41
C PHE A 85 -5.57 0.66 -7.77
N CYS A 86 -6.05 -0.50 -7.30
CA CYS A 86 -5.23 -1.59 -6.77
C CYS A 86 -4.19 -2.09 -7.79
N ALA A 87 -4.61 -2.30 -9.04
CA ALA A 87 -3.73 -2.63 -10.15
C ALA A 87 -2.63 -1.59 -10.35
N GLY A 88 -2.94 -0.29 -10.21
CA GLY A 88 -1.97 0.79 -10.30
C GLY A 88 -0.94 0.78 -9.17
N VAL A 89 -1.37 0.48 -7.92
CA VAL A 89 -0.48 0.34 -6.77
C VAL A 89 0.57 -0.74 -7.02
N TRP A 90 0.15 -1.93 -7.45
CA TRP A 90 1.07 -3.06 -7.60
C TRP A 90 1.81 -3.08 -8.96
N SER A 91 1.17 -2.72 -10.07
CA SER A 91 1.82 -2.71 -11.39
C SER A 91 2.65 -1.45 -11.65
N GLY A 92 2.46 -0.42 -10.82
CA GLY A 92 3.12 0.87 -10.89
C GLY A 92 4.63 0.82 -10.66
N TRP A 93 5.29 1.95 -10.98
CA TRP A 93 6.72 2.10 -10.76
C TRP A 93 7.08 2.27 -9.28
N GLY A 94 6.14 2.74 -8.45
CA GLY A 94 6.30 2.82 -6.99
C GLY A 94 6.58 1.45 -6.36
N TYR A 95 5.91 0.40 -6.82
CA TYR A 95 6.15 -0.98 -6.36
C TYR A 95 7.26 -1.71 -7.12
N ALA A 96 7.82 -1.13 -8.19
CA ALA A 96 8.70 -1.87 -9.10
C ALA A 96 10.00 -2.38 -8.44
N TYR A 97 10.59 -1.58 -7.55
CA TYR A 97 11.80 -1.99 -6.83
C TYR A 97 11.50 -3.14 -5.85
N GLN A 98 10.47 -3.00 -5.01
CA GLN A 98 10.08 -4.06 -4.07
C GLN A 98 9.67 -5.34 -4.82
N ARG A 99 8.87 -5.22 -5.88
CA ARG A 99 8.50 -6.35 -6.75
C ARG A 99 9.73 -7.08 -7.30
N ARG A 100 10.74 -6.33 -7.78
CA ARG A 100 11.98 -6.93 -8.29
C ARG A 100 12.79 -7.62 -7.19
N TYR A 101 12.86 -7.02 -6.01
CA TYR A 101 13.52 -7.61 -4.85
C TYR A 101 12.84 -8.92 -4.43
N LEU A 102 11.51 -8.91 -4.28
CA LEU A 102 10.72 -10.08 -3.90
C LEU A 102 10.81 -11.19 -4.95
N SER A 103 10.71 -10.84 -6.24
CA SER A 103 10.88 -11.78 -7.35
C SER A 103 12.22 -12.51 -7.26
N LYS A 104 13.34 -11.80 -7.05
CA LYS A 104 14.66 -12.44 -6.89
C LYS A 104 14.74 -13.39 -5.69
N LYS A 105 13.99 -13.12 -4.62
CA LYS A 105 14.12 -13.82 -3.35
C LYS A 105 13.16 -15.00 -3.23
N TYR A 106 11.97 -14.90 -3.82
CA TYR A 106 10.85 -15.79 -3.55
C TYR A 106 10.21 -16.41 -4.80
N GLU A 107 10.43 -15.85 -5.99
CA GLU A 107 9.84 -16.40 -7.22
C GLU A 107 10.48 -17.75 -7.54
N SER A 108 9.67 -18.80 -7.45
CA SER A 108 10.07 -20.18 -7.65
C SER A 108 8.86 -20.99 -8.16
N PRO A 109 9.05 -22.26 -8.58
CA PRO A 109 7.93 -23.12 -8.95
C PRO A 109 6.85 -23.23 -7.85
N ALA A 110 7.23 -23.10 -6.58
CA ALA A 110 6.30 -23.14 -5.44
C ALA A 110 5.41 -21.89 -5.33
N THR A 111 5.74 -20.81 -6.03
CA THR A 111 4.99 -19.54 -6.06
C THR A 111 4.53 -19.18 -7.46
N ALA A 112 4.44 -20.16 -8.37
CA ALA A 112 4.09 -19.91 -9.77
C ALA A 112 2.67 -19.36 -9.96
N THR A 113 1.80 -19.55 -8.97
CA THR A 113 0.42 -19.02 -8.94
C THR A 113 0.32 -17.57 -8.51
N ASP A 114 1.38 -17.00 -7.93
CA ASP A 114 1.39 -15.63 -7.45
C ASP A 114 1.54 -14.64 -8.62
N LEU A 115 1.05 -13.42 -8.43
CA LEU A 115 1.23 -12.34 -9.39
C LEU A 115 2.63 -11.73 -9.25
N TRP A 116 3.45 -11.83 -10.31
CA TRP A 116 4.84 -11.38 -10.33
C TRP A 116 5.09 -10.26 -11.33
N THR A 117 4.51 -10.35 -12.52
CA THR A 117 4.78 -9.40 -13.60
C THR A 117 3.85 -8.20 -13.54
N ARG A 118 4.27 -7.09 -14.17
CA ARG A 118 3.41 -5.89 -14.27
C ARG A 118 2.12 -6.18 -15.00
N GLU A 119 2.17 -7.04 -16.01
CA GLU A 119 1.01 -7.44 -16.80
C GLU A 119 0.02 -8.25 -15.97
N GLN A 120 0.49 -9.26 -15.25
CA GLN A 120 -0.32 -10.05 -14.31
C GLN A 120 -0.99 -9.17 -13.25
N LEU A 121 -0.23 -8.24 -12.65
CA LEU A 121 -0.78 -7.31 -11.67
C LEU A 121 -1.80 -6.35 -12.30
N ARG A 122 -1.60 -5.95 -13.55
CA ARG A 122 -2.51 -5.00 -14.21
C ARG A 122 -3.84 -5.64 -14.63
N SER A 123 -3.83 -6.91 -15.02
CA SER A 123 -5.02 -7.62 -15.50
C SER A 123 -5.78 -8.36 -14.41
N ALA A 124 -5.22 -8.51 -13.20
CA ALA A 124 -5.84 -9.22 -12.11
C ALA A 124 -7.12 -8.53 -11.59
N HIS A 125 -8.10 -9.35 -11.20
CA HIS A 125 -9.31 -8.90 -10.50
C HIS A 125 -9.15 -8.85 -8.98
N TYR A 126 -8.04 -9.38 -8.44
CA TYR A 126 -7.78 -9.39 -6.99
C TYR A 126 -8.88 -10.06 -6.17
N GLU A 127 -9.38 -11.21 -6.63
CA GLU A 127 -10.32 -12.03 -5.83
C GLU A 127 -9.67 -12.49 -4.51
N VAL A 128 -10.48 -12.79 -3.51
CA VAL A 128 -10.00 -13.32 -2.23
C VAL A 128 -9.14 -14.58 -2.46
N GLY A 129 -7.99 -14.64 -1.81
CA GLY A 129 -6.96 -15.66 -2.02
C GLY A 129 -5.94 -15.32 -3.12
N THR A 130 -6.11 -14.23 -3.87
CA THR A 130 -5.09 -13.77 -4.82
C THR A 130 -3.80 -13.42 -4.07
N ARG A 131 -2.68 -14.02 -4.48
CA ARG A 131 -1.36 -13.79 -3.90
C ARG A 131 -0.51 -12.91 -4.79
N ILE A 132 0.20 -11.97 -4.17
CA ILE A 132 1.01 -10.97 -4.86
C ILE A 132 2.43 -11.12 -4.35
N THR A 133 3.34 -11.51 -5.25
CA THR A 133 4.79 -11.55 -5.02
C THR A 133 5.23 -12.31 -3.76
N ASP A 134 4.52 -13.37 -3.36
CA ASP A 134 4.77 -14.13 -2.13
C ASP A 134 4.88 -13.26 -0.86
N HIS A 135 4.15 -12.15 -0.82
CA HIS A 135 4.23 -11.22 0.32
C HIS A 135 2.89 -10.63 0.73
N PHE A 136 1.91 -10.64 -0.19
CA PHE A 136 0.56 -10.21 0.10
C PHE A 136 -0.45 -11.26 -0.35
N GLU A 137 -1.58 -11.33 0.36
CA GLU A 137 -2.72 -12.15 -0.01
C GLU A 137 -4.00 -11.36 0.21
N VAL A 138 -4.88 -11.34 -0.79
CA VAL A 138 -6.20 -10.71 -0.66
C VAL A 138 -7.03 -11.51 0.33
N VAL A 139 -7.45 -10.88 1.41
CA VAL A 139 -8.28 -11.49 2.47
C VAL A 139 -9.71 -10.95 2.46
N GLU A 140 -9.95 -9.78 1.88
CA GLU A 140 -11.28 -9.22 1.74
C GLU A 140 -11.38 -8.42 0.43
N LYS A 141 -12.53 -8.48 -0.23
CA LYS A 141 -12.86 -7.65 -1.39
C LYS A 141 -14.31 -7.22 -1.34
N THR A 142 -14.53 -5.94 -1.59
CA THR A 142 -15.84 -5.32 -1.86
C THR A 142 -15.69 -4.41 -3.08
N PRO A 143 -16.79 -3.84 -3.61
CA PRO A 143 -16.69 -2.86 -4.68
C PRO A 143 -15.86 -1.61 -4.35
N GLU A 144 -15.70 -1.25 -3.08
CA GLU A 144 -15.04 -0.01 -2.65
C GLU A 144 -13.70 -0.23 -1.96
N ARG A 145 -13.38 -1.47 -1.58
CA ARG A 145 -12.11 -1.81 -0.93
C ARG A 145 -11.60 -3.21 -1.22
N ILE A 146 -10.28 -3.35 -1.27
CA ILE A 146 -9.54 -4.61 -1.28
C ILE A 146 -8.61 -4.60 -0.08
N VAL A 147 -8.70 -5.61 0.78
CA VAL A 147 -7.82 -5.76 1.94
C VAL A 147 -6.86 -6.91 1.66
N VAL A 148 -5.56 -6.65 1.79
CA VAL A 148 -4.52 -7.67 1.73
C VAL A 148 -3.89 -7.87 3.11
N ARG A 149 -3.62 -9.13 3.45
CA ARG A 149 -2.70 -9.46 4.54
C ARG A 149 -1.27 -9.25 4.06
N CYS A 150 -0.42 -8.70 4.91
CA CYS A 150 0.97 -8.38 4.61
C CYS A 150 1.89 -8.77 5.78
N GLY A 151 3.19 -8.47 5.66
CA GLY A 151 4.17 -8.66 6.74
C GLY A 151 5.03 -9.93 6.60
N ASP A 152 4.55 -10.95 5.89
CA ASP A 152 5.31 -12.16 5.53
C ASP A 152 4.62 -12.95 4.40
N SER A 153 5.25 -14.04 3.94
CA SER A 153 4.73 -14.92 2.91
C SER A 153 3.35 -15.50 3.25
N PRO A 154 2.40 -15.47 2.30
CA PRO A 154 1.06 -16.05 2.48
C PRO A 154 1.06 -17.58 2.68
N ARG A 155 2.19 -18.25 2.44
CA ARG A 155 2.34 -19.66 2.81
C ARG A 155 2.34 -19.89 4.32
N GLN A 156 2.65 -18.87 5.12
CA GLN A 156 2.56 -18.93 6.58
C GLN A 156 1.16 -18.52 7.02
N THR A 157 0.23 -19.46 7.08
CA THR A 157 -1.21 -19.14 7.30
C THR A 157 -1.54 -18.74 8.74
N GLY A 158 -0.80 -19.26 9.73
CA GLY A 158 -0.98 -18.96 11.15
C GLY A 158 -0.52 -17.57 11.57
N VAL A 159 -0.48 -17.34 12.88
CA VAL A 159 0.00 -16.10 13.52
C VAL A 159 1.49 -15.88 13.24
N ARG A 160 1.90 -14.62 12.96
CA ARG A 160 3.28 -14.26 12.56
C ARG A 160 3.89 -13.22 13.48
N ASP A 161 5.23 -13.19 13.56
CA ASP A 161 5.96 -12.16 14.30
C ASP A 161 5.81 -10.76 13.70
N SER A 162 5.65 -10.69 12.38
CA SER A 162 5.40 -9.47 11.62
C SER A 162 4.18 -9.70 10.73
N ASP A 163 3.08 -9.01 11.04
CA ASP A 163 1.82 -9.17 10.34
C ASP A 163 1.16 -7.81 10.11
N GLY A 164 0.12 -7.80 9.28
CA GLY A 164 -0.65 -6.60 9.07
C GLY A 164 -1.75 -6.74 8.04
N LEU A 165 -2.65 -5.79 8.08
CA LEU A 165 -3.69 -5.60 7.08
C LEU A 165 -3.43 -4.29 6.33
N PHE A 166 -3.51 -4.36 5.01
CA PHE A 166 -3.38 -3.22 4.13
C PHE A 166 -4.63 -3.12 3.26
N GLU A 167 -5.40 -2.05 3.46
CA GLU A 167 -6.62 -1.78 2.71
C GLU A 167 -6.37 -0.73 1.63
N ILE A 168 -6.79 -1.06 0.41
CA ILE A 168 -6.76 -0.22 -0.77
C ILE A 168 -8.22 0.08 -1.13
N SER A 169 -8.62 1.35 -1.05
CA SER A 169 -10.01 1.75 -1.25
C SER A 169 -10.17 2.85 -2.29
N ALA A 170 -11.32 2.84 -2.96
CA ALA A 170 -11.76 3.89 -3.86
C ALA A 170 -13.27 4.10 -3.68
N VAL A 171 -13.64 5.23 -3.07
CA VAL A 171 -15.02 5.58 -2.76
C VAL A 171 -15.44 6.75 -3.64
N VAL A 172 -16.45 6.55 -4.48
CA VAL A 172 -17.03 7.61 -5.32
C VAL A 172 -17.99 8.44 -4.48
N LYS A 173 -17.80 9.76 -4.44
CA LYS A 173 -18.66 10.72 -3.72
C LYS A 173 -19.29 11.70 -4.72
N PRO A 174 -20.41 11.34 -5.38
CA PRO A 174 -21.00 12.12 -6.46
C PRO A 174 -21.35 13.56 -6.05
N GLU A 175 -21.93 13.72 -4.85
CA GLU A 175 -22.32 15.03 -4.30
C GLU A 175 -21.14 15.98 -4.09
N GLU A 176 -19.95 15.43 -3.83
CA GLU A 176 -18.71 16.20 -3.71
C GLU A 176 -17.96 16.34 -5.05
N GLY A 177 -18.43 15.68 -6.12
CA GLY A 177 -17.78 15.67 -7.43
C GLY A 177 -16.40 15.00 -7.44
N VAL A 178 -16.09 14.14 -6.45
CA VAL A 178 -14.78 13.50 -6.30
C VAL A 178 -14.87 11.99 -6.06
N ALA A 179 -13.80 11.27 -6.36
CA ALA A 179 -13.52 9.97 -5.77
C ALA A 179 -12.40 10.12 -4.71
N GLU A 180 -12.58 9.47 -3.56
CA GLU A 180 -11.62 9.41 -2.48
C GLU A 180 -10.89 8.07 -2.53
N PHE A 181 -9.58 8.13 -2.78
CA PHE A 181 -8.69 6.99 -2.74
C PHE A 181 -8.04 6.89 -1.36
N GLY A 182 -8.04 5.68 -0.79
CA GLY A 182 -7.48 5.40 0.52
C GLY A 182 -6.44 4.29 0.46
N LEU A 183 -5.32 4.50 1.15
CA LEU A 183 -4.37 3.45 1.50
C LEU A 183 -4.26 3.44 3.02
N LYS A 184 -4.69 2.33 3.63
CA LYS A 184 -4.75 2.15 5.07
C LYS A 184 -3.85 1.00 5.47
N SER A 185 -2.92 1.25 6.40
CA SER A 185 -2.03 0.23 6.94
C SER A 185 -2.33 0.00 8.41
N VAL A 186 -2.39 -1.27 8.82
CA VAL A 186 -2.44 -1.69 10.22
C VAL A 186 -1.41 -2.80 10.41
N PHE A 187 -0.24 -2.45 10.95
CA PHE A 187 0.83 -3.40 11.26
C PHE A 187 0.81 -3.77 12.73
N PHE A 188 1.15 -5.02 13.04
CA PHE A 188 1.25 -5.53 14.41
C PHE A 188 2.15 -6.77 14.45
N LYS A 189 2.51 -7.17 15.68
CA LYS A 189 3.02 -8.51 15.93
C LYS A 189 1.86 -9.42 16.25
N GLY A 190 1.76 -10.57 15.61
CA GLY A 190 0.75 -11.56 15.94
C GLY A 190 1.12 -12.40 17.16
N THR A 191 2.42 -12.68 17.33
CA THR A 191 2.97 -13.43 18.48
C THR A 191 3.08 -12.56 19.73
N PRO A 192 3.22 -13.15 20.94
CA PRO A 192 3.43 -12.39 22.17
C PRO A 192 4.59 -11.39 22.02
N SER A 193 4.37 -10.13 22.39
CA SER A 193 5.43 -9.11 22.31
C SER A 193 6.35 -9.17 23.53
N ASP A 194 7.63 -9.50 23.31
CA ASP A 194 8.69 -9.40 24.33
C ASP A 194 8.98 -7.95 24.75
N ASN A 195 8.60 -6.98 23.91
CA ASN A 195 8.71 -5.56 24.21
C ASN A 195 7.40 -5.09 24.84
N ALA A 196 7.45 -4.67 26.10
CA ALA A 196 6.34 -4.19 26.94
C ALA A 196 5.41 -3.15 26.26
N GLY A 197 4.53 -3.59 25.36
CA GLY A 197 3.58 -2.71 24.67
C GLY A 197 4.18 -1.73 23.65
N GLY A 198 5.38 -1.96 23.14
CA GLY A 198 5.98 -1.11 22.10
C GLY A 198 5.35 -1.30 20.71
N PRO A 199 5.41 -0.31 19.81
CA PRO A 199 4.93 -0.46 18.44
C PRO A 199 5.71 -1.55 17.67
N PRO A 200 5.11 -2.20 16.66
CA PRO A 200 5.71 -3.32 15.93
C PRO A 200 6.95 -2.93 15.11
N MET A 201 7.15 -1.63 14.84
CA MET A 201 8.31 -1.12 14.14
C MET A 201 8.77 0.24 14.71
N PRO A 202 10.07 0.59 14.58
CA PRO A 202 10.57 1.89 14.98
C PRO A 202 9.93 3.07 14.22
N ALA A 203 9.83 4.24 14.85
CA ALA A 203 9.16 5.42 14.29
C ALA A 203 9.76 5.89 12.94
N HIS A 204 11.08 5.78 12.74
CA HIS A 204 11.72 6.17 11.49
C HIS A 204 11.36 5.22 10.33
N VAL A 205 11.22 3.92 10.60
CA VAL A 205 10.74 2.92 9.63
C VAL A 205 9.30 3.22 9.26
N PHE A 206 8.47 3.53 10.26
CA PHE A 206 7.08 3.90 10.03
C PHE A 206 6.93 5.20 9.24
N TRP A 207 7.81 6.18 9.46
CA TRP A 207 7.86 7.41 8.67
C TRP A 207 8.26 7.15 7.20
N LEU A 208 9.24 6.26 6.97
CA LEU A 208 9.64 5.84 5.62
C LEU A 208 8.49 5.11 4.91
N HIS A 209 7.79 4.21 5.62
CA HIS A 209 6.57 3.57 5.13
C HIS A 209 5.55 4.62 4.68
N LYS A 210 5.28 5.66 5.47
CA LYS A 210 4.37 6.74 5.06
C LYS A 210 4.80 7.46 3.78
N GLN A 211 6.10 7.67 3.56
CA GLN A 211 6.57 8.24 2.29
C GLN A 211 6.35 7.25 1.14
N TYR A 212 6.58 5.98 1.40
CA TYR A 212 6.36 4.94 0.40
C TYR A 212 4.88 4.76 0.03
N THR A 213 3.98 4.83 1.00
CA THR A 213 2.52 4.85 0.80
C THR A 213 2.10 6.02 -0.08
N LYS A 214 2.69 7.21 0.08
CA LYS A 214 2.44 8.34 -0.82
C LYS A 214 2.86 8.05 -2.26
N LEU A 215 3.98 7.37 -2.45
CA LEU A 215 4.44 6.95 -3.77
C LEU A 215 3.45 5.98 -4.42
N TRP A 216 3.02 4.96 -3.66
CA TRP A 216 2.01 4.01 -4.11
C TRP A 216 0.69 4.71 -4.46
N MET A 217 0.25 5.65 -3.63
CA MET A 217 -0.95 6.45 -3.87
C MET A 217 -0.90 7.15 -5.23
N GLU A 218 0.18 7.88 -5.54
CA GLU A 218 0.29 8.58 -6.82
C GLU A 218 0.33 7.60 -8.00
N THR A 219 1.04 6.48 -7.89
CA THR A 219 1.07 5.47 -8.98
C THR A 219 -0.25 4.73 -9.17
N GLY A 220 -1.00 4.50 -8.09
CA GLY A 220 -2.35 3.98 -8.13
C GLY A 220 -3.30 4.94 -8.82
N VAL A 221 -3.29 6.21 -8.40
CA VAL A 221 -4.14 7.25 -8.98
C VAL A 221 -3.84 7.45 -10.46
N TRP A 222 -2.58 7.52 -10.87
CA TRP A 222 -2.24 7.65 -12.30
C TRP A 222 -2.81 6.54 -13.19
N ASN A 223 -3.06 5.35 -12.64
CA ASN A 223 -3.64 4.24 -13.39
C ASN A 223 -5.15 4.39 -13.64
N VAL A 224 -5.83 5.31 -12.94
CA VAL A 224 -7.28 5.52 -13.07
C VAL A 224 -7.66 6.84 -13.74
N LEU A 225 -6.69 7.72 -13.98
CA LEU A 225 -6.90 8.98 -14.69
C LEU A 225 -7.10 8.75 -16.19
N ARG A 226 -7.60 9.79 -16.87
CA ARG A 226 -7.73 9.85 -18.33
C ARG A 226 -6.40 9.96 -19.06
#